data_AF-A0A954WJM2-F1
#
_entry.id   AF-A0A954WJM2-F1
#
_cell.length_a   1.000
_cell.length_b   1.000
_cell.length_c   1.000
_cell.angle_alpha   90.00
_cell.angle_beta   90.00
_cell.angle_gamma   90.00
#
_symmetry.space_group_name_H-M   'P 1'
#
loop_
_entity.id
_entity.type
_entity.pdbx_description
1 polymer ?
#
loop_
_entity_poly.entity_id
_entity_poly.type
_entity_poly.pdbx_seq_one_letter_code
_entity_poly.pdbx_strand_id
1 'polypeptide(L)'
;MPSRLKCVLSCLLLSTCLLPSVPVAAQDSAAVPRAEYFLAFGGYFEGEFRSSANNFRSAARGGVRSGLGRWVDSVCYHTMMGECFYRMGEPALALEQYDAAATLYLAHQDWLLRVQFPPTVQASQRVVTKPPTWGTPQRRFVLSNIPDKMLSMQGTADVQQVLQQGGVLAPQQLFPLHVAEIVRCTALAMRRRAEIMGPA
;
A
#
# COMPACT_ATOMS: atom_id res chain seq x y z
N MET A 1 22.33 -21.08 58.92
CA MET A 1 21.57 -20.16 58.04
C MET A 1 21.59 -20.55 56.53
N PRO A 2 21.27 -21.80 56.08
CA PRO A 2 21.16 -22.10 54.64
C PRO A 2 19.72 -22.25 54.10
N SER A 3 18.69 -22.25 54.94
CA SER A 3 17.31 -22.58 54.51
C SER A 3 16.54 -21.42 53.87
N ARG A 4 16.88 -20.16 54.19
CA ARG A 4 16.16 -18.99 53.65
C ARG A 4 16.53 -18.66 52.20
N LEU A 5 17.72 -19.05 51.75
CA LEU A 5 18.19 -18.78 50.39
C LEU A 5 17.49 -19.65 49.33
N LYS A 6 17.13 -20.89 49.68
CA LYS A 6 16.43 -21.82 48.77
C LYS A 6 14.98 -21.42 48.50
N CYS A 7 14.29 -20.84 49.50
CA CYS A 7 12.92 -20.35 49.32
C CYS A 7 12.85 -19.12 48.39
N VAL A 8 13.82 -18.20 48.50
CA VAL A 8 13.84 -16.99 47.66
C VAL A 8 14.09 -17.34 46.20
N LEU A 9 14.99 -18.30 45.91
CA LEU A 9 15.23 -18.76 44.54
C LEU A 9 14.00 -19.44 43.91
N SER A 10 13.24 -20.21 44.69
CA SER A 10 12.05 -20.92 44.19
C SER A 10 10.92 -19.94 43.84
N CYS A 11 10.72 -18.88 44.64
CA CYS A 11 9.74 -17.85 44.35
C CYS A 11 10.12 -16.98 43.13
N LEU A 12 11.42 -16.76 42.88
CA LEU A 12 11.87 -16.01 41.70
C LEU A 12 11.65 -16.79 40.40
N LEU A 13 11.83 -18.12 40.42
CA LEU A 13 11.62 -19.00 39.26
C LEU A 13 10.13 -19.18 38.91
N LEU A 14 9.22 -19.18 39.89
CA LEU A 14 7.78 -19.23 39.62
C LEU A 14 7.19 -17.91 39.11
N SER A 15 7.80 -16.76 39.42
CA SER A 15 7.28 -15.45 38.99
C SER A 15 7.53 -15.16 37.51
N THR A 16 8.52 -15.81 36.89
CA THR A 16 8.85 -15.64 35.46
C THR A 16 7.90 -16.31 34.48
N CYS A 17 6.95 -17.15 34.93
CA CYS A 17 6.02 -17.88 34.04
C CYS A 17 4.67 -17.18 33.79
N LEU A 18 4.46 -15.97 34.32
CA LEU A 18 3.19 -15.22 34.20
C LEU A 18 3.27 -14.01 33.27
N LEU A 19 4.17 -14.01 32.29
CA LEU A 19 4.17 -12.98 31.26
C LEU A 19 2.95 -13.18 30.34
N PRO A 20 2.08 -12.18 30.18
CA PRO A 20 0.99 -12.26 29.21
C PRO A 20 1.59 -12.40 27.81
N SER A 21 1.11 -13.39 27.05
CA SER A 21 1.38 -13.49 25.62
C SER A 21 0.82 -12.25 24.94
N VAL A 22 1.71 -11.30 24.65
CA VAL A 22 1.37 -10.17 23.77
C VAL A 22 0.97 -10.80 22.44
N PRO A 23 -0.24 -10.56 21.92
CA PRO A 23 -0.56 -11.02 20.58
C PRO A 23 0.44 -10.38 19.64
N VAL A 24 1.34 -11.20 19.09
CA VAL A 24 2.16 -10.81 17.96
C VAL A 24 1.16 -10.44 16.88
N ALA A 25 1.18 -9.17 16.45
CA ALA A 25 0.38 -8.71 15.33
C ALA A 25 0.83 -9.50 14.09
N ALA A 26 0.13 -10.60 13.83
CA ALA A 26 0.39 -11.47 12.71
C ALA A 26 0.05 -10.72 11.43
N GLN A 27 1.09 -10.46 10.62
CA GLN A 27 1.06 -10.18 9.19
C GLN A 27 -0.17 -9.43 8.65
N ASP A 28 -0.30 -8.13 8.98
CA ASP A 28 -1.02 -7.20 8.10
C ASP A 28 -0.15 -6.75 6.90
N SER A 29 0.96 -7.45 6.67
CA SER A 29 2.10 -7.08 5.82
C SER A 29 2.04 -7.62 4.38
N ALA A 30 0.97 -8.29 3.99
CA ALA A 30 0.84 -8.85 2.64
C ALA A 30 0.30 -7.84 1.61
N ALA A 31 -0.41 -6.80 2.06
CA ALA A 31 -1.03 -5.85 1.15
C ALA A 31 0.01 -4.90 0.54
N VAL A 32 -0.14 -4.62 -0.75
CA VAL A 32 0.77 -3.70 -1.46
C VAL A 32 0.02 -2.46 -2.00
N PRO A 33 0.62 -1.26 -1.93
CA PRO A 33 1.86 -0.91 -1.22
C PRO A 33 1.81 -1.24 0.27
N ARG A 34 2.97 -1.60 0.85
CA ARG A 34 3.05 -2.08 2.24
C ARG A 34 2.91 -0.95 3.25
N ALA A 35 2.77 -1.28 4.54
CA ALA A 35 2.65 -0.30 5.61
C ALA A 35 3.78 0.76 5.62
N GLU A 36 5.02 0.39 5.25
CA GLU A 36 6.16 1.30 5.20
C GLU A 36 5.96 2.45 4.20
N TYR A 37 5.20 2.22 3.13
CA TYR A 37 4.80 3.27 2.20
C TYR A 37 3.96 4.34 2.89
N PHE A 38 2.96 3.91 3.68
CA PHE A 38 2.05 4.84 4.35
C PHE A 38 2.73 5.60 5.49
N LEU A 39 3.72 4.99 6.16
CA LEU A 39 4.51 5.67 7.20
C LEU A 39 5.32 6.86 6.65
N ALA A 40 5.70 6.85 5.37
CA ALA A 40 6.43 7.95 4.75
C ALA A 40 5.58 9.22 4.56
N PHE A 41 4.25 9.14 4.64
CA PHE A 41 3.37 10.31 4.49
C PHE A 41 3.49 11.31 5.63
N GLY A 42 3.86 10.89 6.85
CA GLY A 42 4.03 11.81 7.98
C GLY A 42 5.03 12.92 7.65
N GLY A 43 6.25 12.54 7.25
CA GLY A 43 7.27 13.49 6.81
C GLY A 43 6.86 14.30 5.58
N TYR A 44 6.11 13.69 4.65
CA TYR A 44 5.64 14.39 3.44
C TYR A 44 4.69 15.53 3.80
N PHE A 45 3.75 15.29 4.73
CA PHE A 45 2.81 16.31 5.19
C PHE A 45 3.47 17.38 6.07
N GLU A 46 4.55 17.02 6.78
CA GLU A 46 5.36 17.96 7.57
C GLU A 46 6.32 18.81 6.71
N GLY A 47 6.47 18.50 5.41
CA GLY A 47 7.35 19.21 4.50
C GLY A 47 8.78 18.67 4.44
N GLU A 48 9.07 17.55 5.11
CA GLU A 48 10.35 16.85 5.10
C GLU A 48 10.53 16.04 3.80
N PHE A 49 10.48 16.71 2.65
CA PHE A 49 10.40 16.07 1.34
C PHE A 49 11.63 15.22 0.99
N ARG A 50 12.84 15.67 1.36
CA ARG A 50 14.07 14.91 1.10
C ARG A 50 14.11 13.59 1.88
N SER A 51 13.76 13.64 3.16
CA SER A 51 13.66 12.45 4.01
C SER A 51 12.54 11.52 3.51
N SER A 52 11.38 12.10 3.18
CA SER A 52 10.22 11.36 2.66
C SER A 52 10.52 10.65 1.33
N ALA A 53 11.23 11.30 0.41
CA ALA A 53 11.67 10.68 -0.84
C ALA A 53 12.53 9.44 -0.58
N ASN A 54 13.46 9.52 0.39
CA ASN A 54 14.27 8.38 0.80
C ASN A 54 13.43 7.26 1.44
N ASN A 55 12.41 7.61 2.22
CA ASN A 55 11.49 6.66 2.82
C ASN A 55 10.63 5.95 1.76
N PHE A 56 10.09 6.67 0.77
CA PHE A 56 9.38 6.07 -0.36
C PHE A 56 10.29 5.16 -1.20
N ARG A 57 11.54 5.58 -1.46
CA ARG A 57 12.55 4.74 -2.13
C ARG A 57 12.87 3.48 -1.33
N SER A 58 12.95 3.61 0.00
CA SER A 58 13.16 2.49 0.92
C SER A 58 11.99 1.51 0.85
N ALA A 59 10.75 2.01 0.92
CA ALA A 59 9.53 1.21 0.80
C ALA A 59 9.43 0.49 -0.55
N ALA A 60 9.93 1.11 -1.63
CA ALA A 60 9.95 0.50 -2.97
C ALA A 60 10.75 -0.81 -3.04
N ARG A 61 11.70 -1.06 -2.11
CA ARG A 61 12.41 -2.34 -2.04
C ARG A 61 11.46 -3.50 -1.69
N GLY A 62 10.40 -3.23 -0.94
CA GLY A 62 9.36 -4.21 -0.57
C GLY A 62 8.27 -4.43 -1.64
N GLY A 63 8.31 -3.69 -2.75
CA GLY A 63 7.33 -3.82 -3.83
C GLY A 63 7.41 -5.13 -4.59
N VAL A 64 6.29 -5.56 -5.17
CA VAL A 64 6.16 -6.86 -5.84
C VAL A 64 6.94 -6.88 -7.15
N ARG A 65 7.47 -8.06 -7.47
CA ARG A 65 8.15 -8.34 -8.75
C ARG A 65 7.35 -9.36 -9.53
N SER A 66 7.20 -9.13 -10.82
CA SER A 66 6.58 -10.00 -11.81
C SER A 66 7.62 -10.36 -12.88
N GLY A 67 7.26 -11.26 -13.81
CA GLY A 67 8.11 -11.60 -14.95
C GLY A 67 8.46 -10.40 -15.84
N LEU A 68 7.61 -9.36 -15.83
CA LEU A 68 7.82 -8.08 -16.53
C LEU A 68 8.62 -7.04 -15.70
N GLY A 69 9.21 -7.44 -14.57
CA GLY A 69 9.96 -6.55 -13.69
C GLY A 69 9.15 -6.10 -12.47
N ARG A 70 9.13 -4.79 -12.18
CA ARG A 70 8.34 -4.23 -11.07
C ARG A 70 6.84 -4.33 -11.37
N TRP A 71 6.03 -4.59 -10.35
CA TRP A 71 4.59 -4.66 -10.49
C TRP A 71 3.91 -3.29 -10.28
N VAL A 72 2.58 -3.26 -10.46
CA VAL A 72 1.77 -2.03 -10.47
C VAL A 72 1.77 -1.26 -9.14
N ASP A 73 2.04 -1.92 -8.01
CA ASP A 73 2.23 -1.25 -6.73
C ASP A 73 3.38 -0.24 -6.76
N SER A 74 4.35 -0.44 -7.67
CA SER A 74 5.50 0.42 -7.81
C SER A 74 5.17 1.82 -8.35
N VAL A 75 4.01 1.97 -8.99
CA VAL A 75 3.45 3.27 -9.41
C VAL A 75 3.37 4.23 -8.23
N CYS A 76 2.98 3.74 -7.05
CA CYS A 76 2.85 4.56 -5.83
C CYS A 76 4.19 5.11 -5.36
N TYR A 77 5.24 4.29 -5.32
CA TYR A 77 6.55 4.75 -4.87
C TYR A 77 7.13 5.81 -5.82
N HIS A 78 7.04 5.58 -7.13
CA HIS A 78 7.51 6.55 -8.13
C HIS A 78 6.72 7.85 -8.04
N THR A 79 5.39 7.78 -7.99
CA THR A 79 4.55 8.98 -7.89
C THR A 79 4.89 9.81 -6.65
N MET A 80 5.04 9.19 -5.48
CA MET A 80 5.31 9.92 -4.25
C MET A 80 6.75 10.42 -4.13
N MET A 81 7.73 9.72 -4.71
CA MET A 81 9.07 10.29 -4.91
C MET A 81 9.00 11.52 -5.84
N GLY A 82 8.22 11.44 -6.91
CA GLY A 82 7.94 12.55 -7.82
C GLY A 82 7.32 13.75 -7.09
N GLU A 83 6.32 13.54 -6.24
CA GLU A 83 5.74 14.62 -5.42
C GLU A 83 6.80 15.27 -4.52
N CYS A 84 7.68 14.49 -3.91
CA CYS A 84 8.75 15.05 -3.09
C CYS A 84 9.70 15.94 -3.91
N PHE A 85 10.16 15.47 -5.09
CA PHE A 85 11.01 16.26 -5.98
C PHE A 85 10.29 17.51 -6.51
N TYR A 86 9.01 17.38 -6.87
CA TYR A 86 8.18 18.48 -7.32
C TYR A 86 8.08 19.58 -6.25
N ARG A 87 7.83 19.19 -4.99
CA ARG A 87 7.76 20.12 -3.86
C ARG A 87 9.10 20.77 -3.51
N MET A 88 10.22 20.09 -3.78
CA MET A 88 11.56 20.66 -3.62
C MET A 88 11.97 21.60 -4.76
N GLY A 89 11.14 21.75 -5.80
CA GLY A 89 11.46 22.57 -6.96
C GLY A 89 12.43 21.90 -7.94
N GLU A 90 12.46 20.57 -7.98
CA GLU A 90 13.29 19.77 -8.88
C GLU A 90 12.39 19.11 -9.97
N PRO A 91 11.83 19.88 -10.93
CA PRO A 91 10.81 19.38 -11.86
C PRO A 91 11.33 18.33 -12.83
N ALA A 92 12.60 18.35 -13.21
CA ALA A 92 13.21 17.35 -14.08
C ALA A 92 13.22 15.96 -13.42
N LEU A 93 13.70 15.88 -12.17
CA LEU A 93 13.69 14.65 -11.39
C LEU A 93 12.27 14.18 -11.07
N ALA A 94 11.35 15.12 -10.81
CA ALA A 94 9.94 14.80 -10.63
C ALA A 94 9.35 14.16 -11.90
N LEU A 95 9.60 14.76 -13.05
CA LEU A 95 9.12 14.27 -14.36
C LEU A 95 9.63 12.86 -14.65
N GLU A 96 10.92 12.58 -14.40
CA GLU A 96 11.48 11.23 -14.55
C GLU A 96 10.72 10.20 -13.71
N GLN A 97 10.36 10.55 -12.48
CA GLN A 97 9.58 9.65 -11.63
C GLN A 97 8.13 9.45 -12.13
N TYR A 98 7.48 10.52 -12.61
CA TYR A 98 6.13 10.42 -13.16
C TYR A 98 6.10 9.63 -14.48
N ASP A 99 7.11 9.78 -15.33
CA ASP A 99 7.28 8.98 -16.56
C ASP A 99 7.51 7.50 -16.24
N ALA A 100 8.32 7.19 -15.21
CA ALA A 100 8.50 5.82 -14.74
C ALA A 100 7.18 5.23 -14.21
N ALA A 101 6.40 6.01 -13.46
CA ALA A 101 5.08 5.60 -12.97
C ALA A 101 4.10 5.32 -14.12
N ALA A 102 4.04 6.20 -15.13
CA ALA A 102 3.19 6.01 -16.31
C ALA A 102 3.61 4.78 -17.13
N THR A 103 4.91 4.58 -17.33
CA THR A 103 5.46 3.40 -18.04
C THR A 103 5.10 2.11 -17.32
N LEU A 104 5.22 2.07 -15.98
CA LEU A 104 4.81 0.92 -15.18
C LEU A 104 3.30 0.64 -15.27
N TYR A 105 2.47 1.69 -15.27
CA TYR A 105 1.03 1.52 -15.43
C TYR A 105 0.68 0.93 -16.79
N LEU A 106 1.29 1.43 -17.87
CA LEU A 106 1.08 0.91 -19.23
C LEU A 106 1.54 -0.55 -19.38
N ALA A 107 2.67 -0.91 -18.76
CA ALA A 107 3.17 -2.29 -18.75
C ALA A 107 2.22 -3.28 -18.07
N HIS A 108 1.34 -2.81 -17.17
CA HIS A 108 0.41 -3.64 -16.42
C HIS A 108 -1.05 -3.21 -16.62
N GLN A 109 -1.44 -2.63 -17.77
CA GLN A 109 -2.75 -2.01 -17.99
C GLN A 109 -3.98 -2.86 -17.58
N ASP A 110 -3.91 -4.19 -17.69
CA ASP A 110 -5.00 -5.11 -17.36
C ASP A 110 -5.11 -5.44 -15.87
N TRP A 111 -4.25 -4.89 -15.01
CA TRP A 111 -4.18 -5.26 -13.59
C TRP A 111 -5.51 -5.06 -12.87
N LEU A 112 -6.25 -4.00 -13.19
CA LEU A 112 -7.51 -3.66 -12.53
C LEU A 112 -8.62 -4.66 -12.86
N LEU A 113 -8.57 -5.30 -14.04
CA LEU A 113 -9.52 -6.35 -14.44
C LEU A 113 -9.35 -7.63 -13.60
N ARG A 114 -8.20 -7.80 -12.95
CA ARG A 114 -7.88 -8.96 -12.10
C ARG A 114 -8.23 -8.75 -10.63
N VAL A 115 -8.69 -7.54 -10.28
CA VAL A 115 -9.14 -7.18 -8.93
C VAL A 115 -10.55 -7.71 -8.71
N GLN A 116 -10.74 -8.43 -7.61
CA GLN A 116 -12.04 -8.87 -7.13
C GLN A 116 -12.68 -7.76 -6.30
N PHE A 117 -13.63 -7.06 -6.91
CA PHE A 117 -14.45 -6.07 -6.23
C PHE A 117 -15.60 -6.75 -5.48
N PRO A 118 -15.97 -6.25 -4.29
CA PRO A 118 -17.15 -6.76 -3.60
C PRO A 118 -18.40 -6.57 -4.47
N PRO A 119 -19.22 -7.61 -4.69
CA PRO A 119 -20.38 -7.54 -5.59
C PRO A 119 -21.49 -6.62 -5.02
N THR A 120 -21.50 -6.40 -3.71
CA THR A 120 -22.46 -5.55 -3.01
C THR A 120 -21.73 -4.65 -2.02
N VAL A 121 -22.01 -3.35 -2.09
CA VAL A 121 -21.47 -2.37 -1.15
C VAL A 121 -22.43 -2.26 0.04
N GLN A 122 -21.92 -2.54 1.25
CA GLN A 122 -22.72 -2.46 2.47
C GLN A 122 -22.82 -1.02 2.96
N ALA A 123 -23.93 -0.69 3.62
CA ALA A 123 -24.05 0.56 4.36
C ALA A 123 -23.04 0.57 5.53
N SER A 124 -22.35 1.68 5.68
CA SER A 124 -21.45 1.93 6.81
C SER A 124 -22.26 2.08 8.07
N GLN A 125 -21.84 1.36 9.11
CA GLN A 125 -22.36 1.51 10.46
C GLN A 125 -21.72 2.68 11.21
N ARG A 126 -20.74 3.38 10.59
CA ARG A 126 -20.09 4.54 11.21
C ARG A 126 -21.09 5.68 11.29
N VAL A 127 -21.40 6.08 12.51
CA VAL A 127 -22.20 7.27 12.79
C VAL A 127 -21.34 8.50 12.50
N VAL A 128 -21.81 9.40 11.64
CA VAL A 128 -21.19 10.70 11.43
C VAL A 128 -21.44 11.54 12.69
N THR A 129 -20.48 11.51 13.63
CA THR A 129 -20.59 12.19 14.92
C THR A 129 -20.43 13.70 14.83
N LYS A 130 -19.81 14.19 13.73
CA LYS A 130 -19.60 15.61 13.47
C LYS A 130 -20.14 15.94 12.08
N PRO A 131 -21.41 16.37 11.96
CA PRO A 131 -21.90 16.87 10.68
C PRO A 131 -21.10 18.12 10.27
N PRO A 132 -20.91 18.34 8.96
CA PRO A 132 -20.23 19.53 8.46
C PRO A 132 -20.93 20.79 8.97
N THR A 133 -20.15 21.76 9.47
CA THR A 133 -20.67 23.02 10.04
C THR A 133 -21.05 24.05 8.98
N TRP A 134 -20.63 23.85 7.73
CA TRP A 134 -20.84 24.78 6.62
C TRP A 134 -22.16 24.55 5.86
N GLY A 135 -22.97 23.55 6.24
CA GLY A 135 -24.28 23.35 5.64
C GLY A 135 -24.92 22.02 6.05
N THR A 136 -26.25 22.01 6.19
CA THR A 136 -27.02 20.78 6.41
C THR A 136 -27.41 20.15 5.07
N PRO A 137 -27.10 18.87 4.83
CA PRO A 137 -27.45 18.22 3.57
C PRO A 137 -28.97 18.05 3.47
N GLN A 138 -29.56 18.47 2.35
CA GLN A 138 -30.99 18.28 2.08
C GLN A 138 -31.32 16.84 1.61
N ARG A 139 -30.35 16.15 1.00
CA ARG A 139 -30.49 14.76 0.56
C ARG A 139 -30.07 13.81 1.68
N ARG A 140 -30.91 12.81 1.97
CA ARG A 140 -30.52 11.67 2.81
C ARG A 140 -29.52 10.80 2.03
N PHE A 141 -28.30 10.69 2.53
CA PHE A 141 -27.29 9.77 2.02
C PHE A 141 -26.87 8.78 3.10
N VAL A 142 -26.50 7.57 2.68
CA VAL A 142 -25.93 6.55 3.55
C VAL A 142 -24.50 6.32 3.09
N LEU A 143 -23.54 6.43 4.01
CA LEU A 143 -22.15 6.17 3.69
C LEU A 143 -21.97 4.69 3.37
N SER A 144 -21.17 4.39 2.34
CA SER A 144 -20.78 3.02 2.02
C SER A 144 -19.60 2.54 2.87
N ASN A 145 -19.56 1.26 3.20
CA ASN A 145 -18.39 0.57 3.74
C ASN A 145 -17.64 -0.11 2.60
N ILE A 146 -16.63 0.57 2.04
CA ILE A 146 -15.76 0.04 0.99
C ILE A 146 -14.47 -0.43 1.65
N PRO A 147 -13.99 -1.65 1.37
CA PRO A 147 -12.74 -2.14 1.95
C PRO A 147 -11.54 -1.38 1.38
N ASP A 148 -10.58 -1.05 2.23
CA ASP A 148 -9.33 -0.39 1.84
C ASP A 148 -8.40 -1.30 1.02
N LYS A 149 -8.56 -2.62 1.19
CA LYS A 149 -7.77 -3.68 0.56
C LYS A 149 -8.68 -4.57 -0.27
N MET A 150 -8.32 -4.82 -1.53
CA MET A 150 -9.04 -5.74 -2.42
C MET A 150 -8.07 -6.81 -2.92
N LEU A 151 -8.58 -8.01 -3.21
CA LEU A 151 -7.75 -9.11 -3.68
C LEU A 151 -7.59 -9.01 -5.21
N SER A 152 -6.37 -9.19 -5.70
CA SER A 152 -6.11 -9.38 -7.13
C SER A 152 -5.52 -10.75 -7.38
N MET A 153 -6.00 -11.38 -8.44
CA MET A 153 -5.38 -12.60 -8.96
C MET A 153 -4.05 -12.26 -9.65
N GLN A 154 -2.96 -12.91 -9.21
CA GLN A 154 -1.68 -12.94 -9.91
C GLN A 154 -1.35 -14.37 -10.33
N GLY A 155 -0.63 -14.53 -11.44
CA GLY A 155 -0.30 -15.82 -12.05
C GLY A 155 -0.93 -15.97 -13.44
N THR A 156 -0.52 -17.01 -14.17
CA THR A 156 -1.01 -17.27 -15.53
C THR A 156 -2.37 -17.94 -15.47
N ALA A 157 -3.38 -17.33 -16.11
CA ALA A 157 -4.72 -17.90 -16.21
C ALA A 157 -4.74 -19.17 -17.09
N ASP A 158 -3.86 -19.22 -18.10
CA ASP A 158 -3.84 -20.26 -19.13
C ASP A 158 -2.64 -21.21 -18.93
N VAL A 159 -2.87 -22.23 -18.10
CA VAL A 159 -1.89 -23.30 -17.79
C VAL A 159 -1.59 -24.15 -19.04
N GLN A 160 -2.56 -24.31 -19.94
CA GLN A 160 -2.42 -25.13 -21.15
C GLN A 160 -1.45 -24.51 -22.17
N GLN A 161 -1.54 -23.19 -22.40
CA GLN A 161 -0.59 -22.50 -23.29
C GLN A 161 0.85 -22.56 -22.77
N VAL A 162 1.05 -22.39 -21.46
CA VAL A 162 2.39 -22.44 -20.84
C VAL A 162 2.99 -23.84 -20.91
N LEU A 163 2.17 -24.88 -20.72
CA LEU A 163 2.59 -26.28 -20.88
C LEU A 163 3.02 -26.62 -22.31
N GLN A 164 2.35 -26.07 -23.33
CA GLN A 164 2.74 -26.28 -24.73
C GLN A 164 4.00 -25.52 -25.13
N GLN A 165 4.23 -24.34 -24.54
CA GLN A 165 5.39 -23.49 -24.84
C GLN A 165 6.61 -23.77 -23.94
N GLY A 166 6.53 -24.74 -23.02
CA GLY A 166 7.62 -25.10 -22.13
C GLY A 166 7.98 -24.02 -21.09
N GLY A 167 7.04 -23.16 -20.73
CA GLY A 167 7.26 -22.06 -19.78
C GLY A 167 7.16 -22.48 -18.31
N VAL A 168 7.68 -21.63 -17.41
CA VAL A 168 7.56 -21.84 -15.95
C VAL A 168 6.13 -21.52 -15.50
N LEU A 169 5.45 -22.50 -14.91
CA LEU A 169 4.15 -22.31 -14.29
C LEU A 169 4.29 -21.54 -12.97
N ALA A 170 3.77 -20.31 -12.93
CA ALA A 170 3.59 -19.57 -11.69
C ALA A 170 2.22 -19.92 -11.08
N PRO A 171 2.15 -20.36 -9.81
CA PRO A 171 0.88 -20.67 -9.18
C PRO A 171 0.00 -19.42 -9.10
N GLN A 172 -1.28 -19.60 -9.38
CA GLN A 172 -2.27 -18.54 -9.23
C GLN A 172 -2.47 -18.23 -7.74
N GLN A 173 -2.17 -16.99 -7.33
CA GLN A 173 -2.29 -16.54 -5.95
C GLN A 173 -3.05 -15.22 -5.86
N LEU A 174 -3.91 -15.12 -4.85
CA LEU A 174 -4.60 -13.89 -4.49
C LEU A 174 -3.67 -13.01 -3.66
N PHE A 175 -3.47 -11.78 -4.11
CA PHE A 175 -2.69 -10.77 -3.40
C PHE A 175 -3.59 -9.62 -2.97
N PRO A 176 -3.58 -9.22 -1.69
CA PRO A 176 -4.27 -8.01 -1.26
C PRO A 176 -3.57 -6.75 -1.77
N LEU A 177 -4.35 -5.77 -2.21
CA LEU A 177 -3.89 -4.50 -2.74
C LEU A 177 -4.67 -3.31 -2.22
N HIS A 178 -3.97 -2.20 -2.05
CA HIS A 178 -4.58 -0.88 -1.89
C HIS A 178 -4.91 -0.28 -3.25
N VAL A 179 -5.97 -0.79 -3.87
CA VAL A 179 -6.39 -0.44 -5.24
C VAL A 179 -6.66 1.06 -5.39
N ALA A 180 -7.38 1.65 -4.43
CA ALA A 180 -7.69 3.08 -4.45
C ALA A 180 -6.42 3.94 -4.43
N GLU A 181 -5.39 3.50 -3.70
CA GLU A 181 -4.13 4.22 -3.59
C GLU A 181 -3.32 4.15 -4.89
N ILE A 182 -3.29 3.00 -5.54
CA ILE A 182 -2.63 2.84 -6.84
C ILE A 182 -3.32 3.72 -7.88
N VAL A 183 -4.65 3.72 -7.95
CA VAL A 183 -5.41 4.58 -8.87
C VAL A 183 -5.18 6.07 -8.56
N ARG A 184 -5.17 6.46 -7.27
CA ARG A 184 -4.86 7.82 -6.85
C ARG A 184 -3.47 8.25 -7.33
N CYS A 185 -2.47 7.39 -7.16
CA CYS A 185 -1.10 7.65 -7.60
C CYS A 185 -0.99 7.75 -9.12
N THR A 186 -1.62 6.84 -9.88
CA THR A 186 -1.66 6.93 -11.34
C THR A 186 -2.25 8.26 -11.81
N ALA A 187 -3.41 8.65 -11.26
CA ALA A 187 -4.07 9.90 -11.62
C ALA A 187 -3.20 11.12 -11.25
N LEU A 188 -2.56 11.09 -10.08
CA LEU A 188 -1.66 12.16 -9.64
C LEU A 188 -0.44 12.28 -10.54
N ALA A 189 0.21 11.16 -10.90
CA ALA A 189 1.36 11.16 -11.80
C ALA A 189 1.01 11.72 -13.18
N MET A 190 -0.11 11.28 -13.77
CA MET A 190 -0.58 11.78 -15.07
C MET A 190 -0.86 13.29 -15.02
N ARG A 191 -1.55 13.75 -13.96
CA ARG A 191 -1.84 15.17 -13.77
C ARG A 191 -0.56 16.00 -13.64
N ARG A 192 0.38 15.60 -12.77
CA ARG A 192 1.63 16.33 -12.53
C ARG A 192 2.54 16.38 -13.73
N ARG A 193 2.62 15.26 -14.45
CA ARG A 193 3.31 15.20 -15.74
C ARG A 193 2.76 16.23 -16.72
N ALA A 194 1.43 16.34 -16.84
CA ALA A 194 0.79 17.35 -17.69
C ALA A 194 1.05 18.78 -17.17
N GLU A 195 1.03 19.00 -15.86
CA GLU A 195 1.38 20.30 -15.27
C GLU A 195 2.83 20.72 -15.58
N ILE A 196 3.79 19.79 -15.55
CA ILE A 196 5.20 20.07 -15.85
C ILE A 196 5.44 20.27 -17.35
N MET A 197 4.84 19.42 -18.19
CA MET A 197 5.01 19.50 -19.65
C MET A 197 4.25 20.67 -20.28
N GLY A 198 3.24 21.20 -19.59
CA GLY A 198 2.34 22.21 -20.12
C GLY A 198 1.25 21.62 -21.04
N PRO A 199 0.34 22.48 -21.53
CA PRO A 199 -0.65 22.07 -22.51
C PRO A 199 0.04 21.64 -23.81
N ALA A 200 -0.38 20.49 -24.36
CA ALA A 200 0.04 20.00 -25.67
C ALA A 200 -0.55 20.84 -26.81
#